data_AF-R8BNB4-F1
#
_entry.id   AF-R8BNB4-F1
#
_cell.length_a   1.000
_cell.length_b   1.000
_cell.length_c   1.000
_cell.angle_alpha   90.00
_cell.angle_beta   90.00
_cell.angle_gamma   90.00
#
_symmetry.space_group_name_H-M   'P 1'
#
loop_
_entity.id
_entity.type
_entity.pdbx_description
1 polymer ?
#
loop_
_entity_poly.entity_id
_entity_poly.type
_entity_poly.pdbx_seq_one_letter_code
_entity_poly.pdbx_strand_id
1 'polypeptide(L)'
;MIVMAPIAQAVTVSLEDLKKEKLENEKAKYLTGWSLGKETLKNGQVDTLKGSFYANCAFYVDPSLSCAVPTEEFSEETFPEYLSPNIWPEEATLPGFKSALEDLCRLIIDVAVLVAGACDQFAEKEIPGYPEAYLQRMVASSTTTKARLLHYFPEEAGASAVNGDSGDEDDWCATHLDHGCLTGLTSAMFVDESKTKPVAPKFEPSVPPSLRPLDELPESPDPAAGLYIKSRTGETVQVKIPRDCIAFQTGEALERITGGKFKAVPHFVRGARAALSDGKIARNTLAVFTQPNLGEEVDMDQHITFGEFARGIVAKNTVS
;
A
#
# COMPACT_ATOMS: atom_id res chain seq x y z
N MET A 1 -1.31 13.38 -15.65
CA MET A 1 -1.71 13.76 -14.28
C MET A 1 -1.88 12.47 -13.51
N ILE A 2 -1.17 12.28 -12.38
CA ILE A 2 -1.35 11.10 -11.52
C ILE A 2 -2.71 11.27 -10.84
N VAL A 3 -3.74 10.55 -11.28
CA VAL A 3 -5.10 10.77 -10.77
C VAL A 3 -5.51 9.61 -9.86
N MET A 4 -5.32 9.79 -8.55
CA MET A 4 -5.88 8.92 -7.51
C MET A 4 -7.41 9.06 -7.38
N ALA A 5 -7.94 10.22 -7.76
CA ALA A 5 -9.33 10.61 -7.47
C ALA A 5 -10.41 9.65 -7.99
N PRO A 6 -10.29 8.99 -9.17
CA PRO A 6 -11.26 8.01 -9.63
C PRO A 6 -11.23 6.72 -8.80
N ILE A 7 -10.04 6.25 -8.41
CA ILE A 7 -9.90 4.96 -7.69
C ILE A 7 -10.13 5.08 -6.18
N ALA A 8 -9.92 6.26 -5.59
CA ALA A 8 -10.21 6.52 -4.18
C ALA A 8 -11.70 6.27 -3.87
N GLN A 9 -12.59 6.44 -4.86
CA GLN A 9 -14.01 6.14 -4.74
C GLN A 9 -14.25 4.70 -4.26
N ALA A 10 -13.44 3.74 -4.71
CA ALA A 10 -13.56 2.32 -4.37
C ALA A 10 -13.44 2.01 -2.87
N VAL A 11 -12.57 2.76 -2.19
CA VAL A 11 -12.27 2.53 -0.78
C VAL A 11 -13.13 3.40 0.13
N THR A 12 -13.60 4.55 -0.37
CA THR A 12 -14.60 5.38 0.32
C THR A 12 -16.01 4.82 0.25
N VAL A 13 -16.38 3.97 -0.72
CA VAL A 13 -17.75 3.43 -0.79
C VAL A 13 -18.02 2.50 0.41
N SER A 14 -19.22 2.63 1.00
CA SER A 14 -19.74 1.89 2.15
C SER A 14 -19.55 0.39 2.03
N LEU A 15 -19.31 -0.25 3.18
CA LEU A 15 -19.21 -1.71 3.36
C LEU A 15 -20.44 -2.46 2.82
N GLU A 16 -21.63 -1.91 3.02
CA GLU A 16 -22.90 -2.55 2.65
C GLU A 16 -23.16 -2.53 1.14
N ASP A 17 -22.75 -1.47 0.44
CA ASP A 17 -23.00 -1.31 -0.98
C ASP A 17 -22.08 -2.16 -1.86
N LEU A 18 -20.84 -2.40 -1.41
CA LEU A 18 -19.84 -3.18 -2.16
C LEU A 18 -19.87 -4.68 -1.85
N LYS A 19 -20.68 -5.13 -0.88
CA LYS A 19 -20.63 -6.51 -0.33
C LYS A 19 -19.19 -6.91 -0.03
N LYS A 20 -18.46 -6.06 0.71
CA LYS A 20 -17.00 -6.17 0.86
C LYS A 20 -16.55 -7.50 1.47
N GLU A 21 -17.42 -8.23 2.18
CA GLU A 21 -17.10 -9.58 2.66
C GLU A 21 -16.75 -10.55 1.51
N LYS A 22 -17.36 -10.35 0.33
CA LYS A 22 -17.04 -11.15 -0.88
C LYS A 22 -15.68 -10.80 -1.49
N LEU A 23 -15.12 -9.67 -1.09
CA LEU A 23 -13.81 -9.20 -1.53
C LEU A 23 -12.71 -9.59 -0.53
N GLU A 24 -13.06 -10.15 0.63
CA GLU A 24 -12.10 -10.61 1.63
C GLU A 24 -11.50 -11.97 1.23
N ASN A 25 -10.21 -12.17 1.54
CA ASN A 25 -9.54 -13.45 1.36
C ASN A 25 -8.83 -13.87 2.64
N GLU A 26 -9.56 -14.56 3.53
CA GLU A 26 -9.03 -15.04 4.81
C GLU A 26 -7.86 -16.03 4.63
N LYS A 27 -7.92 -16.92 3.63
CA LYS A 27 -6.84 -17.87 3.32
C LYS A 27 -5.53 -17.15 3.00
N ALA A 28 -5.61 -16.02 2.28
CA ALA A 28 -4.48 -15.14 1.99
C ALA A 28 -4.21 -14.11 3.10
N LYS A 29 -4.76 -14.32 4.31
CA LYS A 29 -4.63 -13.43 5.46
C LYS A 29 -5.01 -11.98 5.15
N TYR A 30 -6.02 -11.80 4.30
CA TYR A 30 -6.55 -10.52 3.86
C TYR A 30 -5.53 -9.65 3.10
N LEU A 31 -4.46 -10.25 2.54
CA LEU A 31 -3.44 -9.58 1.71
C LEU A 31 -3.75 -9.63 0.21
N THR A 32 -4.98 -9.99 -0.15
CA THR A 32 -5.55 -9.91 -1.51
C THR A 32 -7.03 -9.53 -1.38
N GLY A 33 -7.47 -8.52 -2.13
CA GLY A 33 -8.82 -7.97 -2.01
C GLY A 33 -8.98 -7.03 -0.82
N TRP A 34 -10.18 -6.99 -0.21
CA TRP A 34 -10.53 -6.08 0.87
C TRP A 34 -10.04 -6.57 2.25
N SER A 35 -9.66 -5.62 3.10
CA SER A 35 -9.31 -5.81 4.51
C SER A 35 -9.74 -4.59 5.32
N LEU A 36 -10.42 -4.82 6.45
CA LEU A 36 -10.77 -3.82 7.46
C LEU A 36 -10.89 -4.49 8.82
N GLY A 37 -10.29 -3.93 9.87
CA GLY A 37 -10.44 -4.48 11.21
C GLY A 37 -9.88 -5.89 11.36
N LYS A 38 -8.86 -6.25 10.58
CA LYS A 38 -8.17 -7.54 10.66
C LYS A 38 -6.74 -7.43 11.20
N GLU A 39 -6.24 -6.20 11.34
CA GLU A 39 -4.92 -5.90 11.92
C GLU A 39 -5.10 -5.48 13.40
N THR A 40 -4.25 -6.02 14.27
CA THR A 40 -4.26 -5.71 15.71
C THR A 40 -3.28 -4.58 16.02
N LEU A 41 -3.74 -3.53 16.66
CA LEU A 41 -2.91 -2.44 17.18
C LEU A 41 -2.03 -2.93 18.34
N LYS A 42 -0.97 -2.18 18.68
CA LYS A 42 -0.02 -2.53 19.75
C LYS A 42 -0.67 -2.78 21.12
N ASN A 43 -1.84 -2.21 21.36
CA ASN A 43 -2.62 -2.35 22.59
C ASN A 43 -3.58 -3.57 22.59
N GLY A 44 -3.58 -4.38 21.54
CA GLY A 44 -4.47 -5.53 21.38
C GLY A 44 -5.86 -5.21 20.82
N GLN A 45 -6.15 -3.94 20.51
CA GLN A 45 -7.41 -3.54 19.88
C GLN A 45 -7.35 -3.74 18.36
N VAL A 46 -8.51 -3.97 17.76
CA VAL A 46 -8.66 -4.10 16.31
C VAL A 46 -8.61 -2.72 15.66
N ASP A 47 -7.79 -2.57 14.61
CA ASP A 47 -7.73 -1.33 13.83
C ASP A 47 -8.93 -1.22 12.88
N THR A 48 -9.99 -0.55 13.34
CA THR A 48 -11.19 -0.27 12.53
C THR A 48 -11.11 1.05 11.76
N LEU A 49 -10.05 1.84 11.95
CA LEU A 49 -9.87 3.15 11.33
C LEU A 49 -9.10 3.07 10.00
N LYS A 50 -8.71 1.87 9.56
CA LYS A 50 -7.94 1.64 8.34
C LYS A 50 -8.54 0.54 7.47
N GLY A 51 -9.04 0.94 6.31
CA GLY A 51 -9.41 0.06 5.21
C GLY A 51 -8.27 -0.12 4.22
N SER A 52 -8.14 -1.30 3.64
CA SER A 52 -7.14 -1.62 2.62
C SER A 52 -7.75 -2.47 1.51
N PHE A 53 -7.43 -2.11 0.26
CA PHE A 53 -7.67 -2.97 -0.90
C PHE A 53 -6.33 -3.37 -1.50
N TYR A 54 -6.02 -4.66 -1.45
CA TYR A 54 -4.78 -5.24 -1.96
C TYR A 54 -4.95 -5.81 -3.37
N ALA A 55 -3.99 -5.53 -4.24
CA ALA A 55 -3.92 -6.11 -5.58
C ALA A 55 -2.50 -6.59 -5.90
N ASN A 56 -2.37 -7.83 -6.33
CA ASN A 56 -1.17 -8.36 -6.98
C ASN A 56 -0.99 -7.68 -8.33
N CYS A 57 0.23 -7.26 -8.64
CA CYS A 57 0.56 -6.51 -9.85
C CYS A 57 1.20 -7.37 -10.94
N ALA A 58 1.01 -8.70 -10.91
CA ALA A 58 1.56 -9.62 -11.93
C ALA A 58 1.09 -9.27 -13.36
N PHE A 59 -0.07 -8.62 -13.49
CA PHE A 59 -0.58 -8.04 -14.74
C PHE A 59 0.41 -7.07 -15.41
N TYR A 60 1.34 -6.49 -14.65
CA TYR A 60 2.40 -5.62 -15.16
C TYR A 60 3.31 -6.38 -16.14
N VAL A 61 3.70 -7.61 -15.77
CA VAL A 61 4.57 -8.48 -16.57
C VAL A 61 3.79 -9.19 -17.67
N ASP A 62 2.62 -9.75 -17.35
CA ASP A 62 1.72 -10.40 -18.30
C ASP A 62 0.27 -10.06 -17.94
N PRO A 63 -0.48 -9.34 -18.81
CA PRO A 63 -1.86 -8.93 -18.54
C PRO A 63 -2.84 -10.06 -18.22
N SER A 64 -2.50 -11.32 -18.51
CA SER A 64 -3.32 -12.48 -18.17
C SER A 64 -3.17 -12.95 -16.72
N LEU A 65 -2.12 -12.51 -16.01
CA LEU A 65 -1.81 -12.93 -14.65
C LEU A 65 -2.60 -12.13 -13.60
N SER A 66 -3.23 -12.85 -12.67
CA SER A 66 -3.95 -12.28 -11.52
C SER A 66 -3.16 -12.36 -10.21
N CYS A 67 -2.06 -13.10 -10.20
CA CYS A 67 -1.12 -13.28 -9.08
C CYS A 67 0.23 -13.77 -9.62
N ALA A 68 1.22 -13.93 -8.73
CA ALA A 68 2.52 -14.47 -9.14
C ALA A 68 2.38 -15.92 -9.67
N VAL A 69 3.32 -16.35 -10.51
CA VAL A 69 3.29 -17.70 -11.08
C VAL A 69 3.73 -18.72 -10.01
N PRO A 70 2.92 -19.74 -9.70
CA PRO A 70 3.31 -20.80 -8.77
C PRO A 70 4.57 -21.53 -9.22
N THR A 71 5.36 -22.00 -8.25
CA THR A 71 6.53 -22.86 -8.44
C THR A 71 6.32 -24.18 -7.69
N GLU A 72 7.29 -25.10 -7.77
CA GLU A 72 7.27 -26.33 -6.96
C GLU A 72 7.32 -26.04 -5.46
N GLU A 73 7.96 -24.94 -5.05
CA GLU A 73 8.11 -24.54 -3.65
C GLU A 73 6.95 -23.67 -3.15
N PHE A 74 6.45 -22.78 -4.01
CA PHE A 74 5.42 -21.81 -3.66
C PHE A 74 4.16 -22.03 -4.49
N SER A 75 3.07 -22.42 -3.84
CA SER A 75 1.76 -22.61 -4.46
C SER A 75 0.68 -21.80 -3.73
N GLU A 76 -0.52 -21.71 -4.31
CA GLU A 76 -1.67 -21.11 -3.62
C GLU A 76 -2.03 -21.83 -2.31
N GLU A 77 -1.64 -23.10 -2.16
CA GLU A 77 -1.87 -23.87 -0.93
C GLU A 77 -0.83 -23.54 0.14
N THR A 78 0.44 -23.34 -0.23
CA THR A 78 1.55 -23.14 0.70
C THR A 78 1.87 -21.68 0.96
N PHE A 79 1.50 -20.77 0.04
CA PHE A 79 1.74 -19.34 0.16
C PHE A 79 0.64 -18.46 -0.48
N PRO A 80 -0.63 -18.60 -0.03
CA PRO A 80 -1.78 -17.89 -0.60
C PRO A 80 -1.66 -16.35 -0.56
N GLU A 81 -0.86 -15.78 0.34
CA GLU A 81 -0.67 -14.33 0.50
C GLU A 81 -0.10 -13.65 -0.76
N TYR A 82 0.65 -14.39 -1.58
CA TYR A 82 1.21 -13.91 -2.86
C TYR A 82 0.60 -14.63 -4.08
N LEU A 83 0.06 -15.83 -3.88
CA LEU A 83 -0.37 -16.71 -4.96
C LEU A 83 -1.90 -16.86 -5.09
N SER A 84 -2.68 -16.19 -4.22
CA SER A 84 -4.11 -16.06 -4.45
C SER A 84 -4.40 -15.05 -5.56
N PRO A 85 -5.25 -15.38 -6.55
CA PRO A 85 -5.70 -14.42 -7.55
C PRO A 85 -6.36 -13.17 -6.94
N ASN A 86 -6.22 -12.03 -7.61
CA ASN A 86 -6.92 -10.80 -7.25
C ASN A 86 -8.44 -10.99 -7.18
N ILE A 87 -9.07 -10.41 -6.15
CA ILE A 87 -10.52 -10.37 -5.98
C ILE A 87 -11.01 -8.95 -6.26
N TRP A 88 -11.52 -8.74 -7.47
CA TRP A 88 -11.99 -7.43 -7.92
C TRP A 88 -13.49 -7.23 -7.61
N PRO A 89 -13.91 -6.00 -7.28
CA PRO A 89 -15.32 -5.62 -7.34
C PRO A 89 -15.92 -5.93 -8.72
N GLU A 90 -17.20 -6.31 -8.74
CA GLU A 90 -17.92 -6.51 -10.00
C GLU A 90 -18.00 -5.20 -10.79
N GLU A 91 -17.81 -5.27 -12.11
CA GLU A 91 -17.87 -4.11 -13.01
C GLU A 91 -19.23 -3.38 -12.93
N ALA A 92 -20.32 -4.08 -12.60
CA ALA A 92 -21.62 -3.46 -12.39
C ALA A 92 -21.71 -2.63 -11.09
N THR A 93 -20.89 -2.97 -10.08
CA THR A 93 -20.87 -2.32 -8.77
C THR A 93 -19.89 -1.16 -8.74
N LEU A 94 -18.71 -1.35 -9.35
CA LEU A 94 -17.67 -0.34 -9.41
C LEU A 94 -16.96 -0.33 -10.78
N PRO A 95 -17.67 0.12 -11.84
CA PRO A 95 -17.18 0.17 -13.21
C PRO A 95 -15.85 0.90 -13.35
N GLY A 96 -14.90 0.32 -14.09
CA GLY A 96 -13.61 0.92 -14.40
C GLY A 96 -12.60 0.90 -13.25
N PHE A 97 -12.96 0.41 -12.05
CA PHE A 97 -12.04 0.39 -10.91
C PHE A 97 -10.78 -0.45 -11.18
N LYS A 98 -10.97 -1.68 -11.70
CA LYS A 98 -9.86 -2.56 -12.02
C LYS A 98 -8.90 -1.88 -12.99
N SER A 99 -9.39 -1.39 -14.12
CA SER A 99 -8.57 -0.73 -15.14
C SER A 99 -7.82 0.47 -14.56
N ALA A 100 -8.51 1.34 -13.83
CA ALA A 100 -7.89 2.55 -13.28
C ALA A 100 -6.82 2.24 -12.20
N LEU A 101 -7.04 1.22 -11.36
CA LEU A 101 -6.02 0.79 -10.40
C LEU A 101 -4.82 0.16 -11.11
N GLU A 102 -5.06 -0.72 -12.09
CA GLU A 102 -3.99 -1.35 -12.88
C GLU A 102 -3.15 -0.29 -13.62
N ASP A 103 -3.78 0.69 -14.27
CA ASP A 103 -3.10 1.76 -15.00
C ASP A 103 -2.21 2.60 -14.09
N LEU A 104 -2.69 2.96 -12.89
CA LEU A 104 -1.89 3.70 -11.93
C LEU A 104 -0.74 2.86 -11.36
N CYS A 105 -0.98 1.57 -11.09
CA CYS A 105 0.08 0.65 -10.69
C CYS A 105 1.15 0.53 -11.77
N ARG A 106 0.78 0.39 -13.05
CA ARG A 106 1.74 0.36 -14.18
C ARG A 106 2.61 1.62 -14.20
N LEU A 107 2.00 2.80 -14.10
CA LEU A 107 2.74 4.06 -14.04
C LEU A 107 3.73 4.11 -12.87
N ILE A 108 3.31 3.71 -11.66
CA ILE A 108 4.19 3.71 -10.49
C ILE A 108 5.34 2.72 -10.67
N ILE A 109 5.09 1.53 -11.23
CA ILE A 109 6.12 0.52 -11.48
C ILE A 109 7.09 0.99 -12.58
N ASP A 110 6.60 1.59 -13.67
CA ASP A 110 7.46 2.17 -14.72
C ASP A 110 8.43 3.20 -14.14
N VAL A 111 7.94 4.09 -13.26
CA VAL A 111 8.80 5.05 -12.56
C VAL A 111 9.73 4.35 -11.57
N ALA A 112 9.27 3.29 -10.90
CA ALA A 112 10.09 2.50 -9.99
C ALA A 112 11.28 1.84 -10.72
N VAL A 113 11.10 1.39 -11.97
CA VAL A 113 12.19 0.85 -12.80
C VAL A 113 13.27 1.92 -13.06
N LEU A 114 12.88 3.18 -13.25
CA LEU A 114 13.83 4.28 -13.43
C LEU A 114 14.58 4.59 -12.13
N VAL A 115 13.86 4.65 -11.00
CA VAL A 115 14.46 4.85 -9.67
C VAL A 115 15.42 3.71 -9.33
N ALA A 116 15.02 2.47 -9.62
CA ALA A 116 15.85 1.29 -9.44
C ALA A 116 17.15 1.35 -10.24
N GLY A 117 17.10 1.77 -11.51
CA GLY A 117 18.30 1.97 -12.32
C GLY A 117 19.24 3.04 -11.75
N ALA A 118 18.70 4.10 -11.12
CA ALA A 118 19.53 5.09 -10.42
C ALA A 118 20.17 4.52 -9.14
N CYS A 119 19.45 3.65 -8.42
CA CYS A 119 20.01 2.93 -7.27
C CYS A 119 21.13 1.96 -7.71
N ASP A 120 20.94 1.25 -8.82
CA ASP A 120 21.93 0.31 -9.36
C ASP A 120 23.25 1.01 -9.71
N GLN A 121 23.18 2.21 -10.31
CA GLN A 121 24.39 3.01 -10.62
C GLN A 121 25.26 3.31 -9.39
N PHE A 122 24.65 3.39 -8.19
CA PHE A 122 25.37 3.52 -6.93
C PHE A 122 25.82 2.15 -6.43
N ALA A 123 24.92 1.17 -6.38
CA ALA A 123 25.18 -0.16 -5.85
C ALA A 123 26.34 -0.88 -6.57
N GLU A 124 26.37 -0.84 -7.91
CA GLU A 124 27.44 -1.44 -8.73
C GLU A 124 28.83 -0.87 -8.44
N LYS A 125 28.91 0.40 -8.02
CA LYS A 125 30.18 1.06 -7.70
C LYS A 125 30.62 0.79 -6.26
N GLU A 126 29.66 0.72 -5.34
CA GLU A 126 29.92 0.76 -3.91
C GLU A 126 29.82 -0.61 -3.21
N ILE A 127 29.30 -1.62 -3.91
CA ILE A 127 29.01 -2.95 -3.36
C ILE A 127 29.75 -4.00 -4.20
N PRO A 128 30.85 -4.57 -3.66
CA PRO A 128 31.56 -5.65 -4.33
C PRO A 128 30.65 -6.84 -4.60
N GLY A 129 30.64 -7.33 -5.84
CA GLY A 129 29.83 -8.48 -6.24
C GLY A 129 28.35 -8.19 -6.50
N TYR A 130 27.91 -6.93 -6.42
CA TYR A 130 26.56 -6.55 -6.80
C TYR A 130 26.30 -6.87 -8.28
N PRO A 131 25.24 -7.62 -8.63
CA PRO A 131 24.97 -7.94 -10.02
C PRO A 131 24.60 -6.68 -10.79
N GLU A 132 25.17 -6.52 -11.99
CA GLU A 132 24.84 -5.40 -12.90
C GLU A 132 23.32 -5.27 -13.05
N ALA A 133 22.78 -4.06 -12.98
CA ALA A 133 21.35 -3.70 -13.12
C ALA A 133 20.37 -4.62 -12.37
N TYR A 134 20.78 -5.16 -11.21
CA TYR A 134 19.97 -6.12 -10.46
C TYR A 134 18.60 -5.54 -10.10
N LEU A 135 18.55 -4.40 -9.43
CA LEU A 135 17.29 -3.87 -8.90
C LEU A 135 16.37 -3.47 -10.04
N GLN A 136 16.90 -2.84 -11.09
CA GLN A 136 16.15 -2.44 -12.26
C GLN A 136 15.51 -3.65 -12.96
N ARG A 137 16.28 -4.72 -13.20
CA ARG A 137 15.73 -5.95 -13.80
C ARG A 137 14.68 -6.58 -12.90
N MET A 138 14.95 -6.68 -11.61
CA MET A 138 14.02 -7.26 -10.63
C MET A 138 12.67 -6.52 -10.65
N VAL A 139 12.68 -5.19 -10.55
CA VAL A 139 11.44 -4.40 -10.58
C VAL A 139 10.71 -4.57 -11.91
N ALA A 140 11.44 -4.61 -13.03
CA ALA A 140 10.84 -4.72 -14.36
C ALA A 140 10.22 -6.10 -14.67
N SER A 141 10.66 -7.17 -14.00
CA SER A 141 10.21 -8.54 -14.28
C SER A 141 9.52 -9.25 -13.10
N SER A 142 9.32 -8.56 -11.97
CA SER A 142 8.69 -9.15 -10.80
C SER A 142 7.20 -9.35 -10.98
N THR A 143 6.73 -10.56 -10.65
CA THR A 143 5.30 -10.92 -10.58
C THR A 143 4.74 -10.85 -9.17
N THR A 144 5.57 -10.57 -8.17
CA THR A 144 5.19 -10.49 -6.74
C THR A 144 4.94 -9.08 -6.24
N THR A 145 5.17 -8.05 -7.08
CA THR A 145 4.80 -6.66 -6.78
C THR A 145 3.35 -6.59 -6.32
N LYS A 146 3.10 -5.84 -5.25
CA LYS A 146 1.79 -5.75 -4.61
C LYS A 146 1.41 -4.29 -4.40
N ALA A 147 0.17 -3.96 -4.66
CA ALA A 147 -0.41 -2.65 -4.40
C ALA A 147 -1.34 -2.73 -3.19
N ARG A 148 -1.40 -1.64 -2.43
CA ARG A 148 -2.32 -1.44 -1.32
C ARG A 148 -2.92 -0.05 -1.44
N LEU A 149 -4.19 0.00 -1.81
CA LEU A 149 -4.99 1.22 -1.75
C LEU A 149 -5.51 1.37 -0.32
N LEU A 150 -5.06 2.42 0.38
CA LEU A 150 -5.41 2.68 1.77
C LEU A 150 -6.49 3.75 1.88
N HIS A 151 -7.39 3.52 2.82
CA HIS A 151 -8.38 4.50 3.27
C HIS A 151 -8.35 4.57 4.79
N TYR A 152 -8.02 5.74 5.31
CA TYR A 152 -8.11 6.04 6.73
C TYR A 152 -9.45 6.74 6.97
N PHE A 153 -10.29 6.12 7.80
CA PHE A 153 -11.62 6.62 8.12
C PHE A 153 -11.52 7.83 9.06
N PRO A 154 -12.50 8.75 9.01
CA PRO A 154 -12.59 9.84 9.97
C PRO A 154 -12.71 9.33 11.41
N GLU A 155 -11.99 9.95 12.35
CA GLU A 155 -12.13 9.65 13.77
C GLU A 155 -13.37 10.37 14.32
N GLU A 156 -14.34 9.64 14.87
CA GLU A 156 -15.55 10.25 15.44
C GLU A 156 -15.24 11.12 16.67
N ALA A 157 -15.90 12.28 16.75
CA ALA A 157 -15.78 13.20 17.88
C ALA A 157 -16.25 12.52 19.19
N GLY A 158 -15.31 12.05 20.00
CA GLY A 158 -15.58 11.37 21.28
C GLY A 158 -14.71 10.14 21.53
N ALA A 159 -14.07 9.57 20.50
CA ALA A 159 -13.12 8.46 20.66
C ALA A 159 -11.81 8.89 21.35
N SER A 160 -11.45 10.17 21.25
CA SER A 160 -10.19 10.73 21.76
C SER A 160 -10.11 10.84 23.30
N ALA A 161 -11.10 10.38 24.06
CA ALA A 161 -11.04 10.37 25.53
C ALA A 161 -10.28 9.17 26.12
N VAL A 162 -9.87 8.19 25.30
CA VAL A 162 -9.11 7.02 25.78
C VAL A 162 -7.61 7.11 25.43
N ASN A 163 -7.22 7.94 24.45
CA ASN A 163 -5.81 8.22 24.11
C ASN A 163 -5.31 9.57 24.66
N GLY A 164 -6.06 10.16 25.59
CA GLY A 164 -5.58 11.31 26.36
C GLY A 164 -4.45 10.89 27.30
N ASP A 165 -3.24 11.36 27.01
CA ASP A 165 -2.04 11.36 27.87
C ASP A 165 -1.05 10.18 27.74
N SER A 166 -1.28 9.20 26.87
CA SER A 166 -0.19 8.32 26.40
C SER A 166 0.40 8.93 25.14
N GLY A 167 1.63 9.45 25.20
CA GLY A 167 2.37 10.06 24.08
C GLY A 167 2.71 9.12 22.91
N ASP A 168 1.80 8.24 22.49
CA ASP A 168 1.92 7.41 21.30
C ASP A 168 1.46 8.24 20.08
N GLU A 169 2.42 8.85 19.41
CA GLU A 169 2.21 9.77 18.29
C GLU A 169 1.88 9.07 16.94
N ASP A 170 1.48 7.80 16.95
CA ASP A 170 1.35 6.90 15.78
C ASP A 170 -0.11 6.34 15.60
N ASP A 171 -1.10 7.21 15.47
CA ASP A 171 -2.53 6.87 15.67
C ASP A 171 -3.22 6.13 14.49
N TRP A 172 -2.83 6.38 13.23
CA TRP A 172 -3.45 5.73 12.05
C TRP A 172 -2.64 4.57 11.49
N CYS A 173 -1.32 4.61 11.64
CA CYS A 173 -0.44 3.53 11.26
C CYS A 173 0.81 3.61 12.11
N ALA A 174 1.07 2.56 12.90
CA ALA A 174 2.24 2.46 13.75
C ALA A 174 3.56 2.57 12.97
N THR A 175 4.63 3.03 13.62
CA THR A 175 5.99 2.95 13.06
C THR A 175 6.29 1.54 12.57
N HIS A 176 6.58 1.40 11.27
CA HIS A 176 6.95 0.14 10.63
C HIS A 176 7.94 0.35 9.48
N LEU A 177 8.38 -0.75 8.88
CA LEU A 177 9.21 -0.80 7.68
C LEU A 177 8.44 -1.52 6.59
N ASP A 178 8.63 -1.09 5.34
CA ASP A 178 8.16 -1.87 4.20
C ASP A 178 9.11 -3.03 3.92
N HIS A 179 8.56 -4.18 3.55
CA HIS A 179 9.35 -5.40 3.39
C HIS A 179 9.99 -5.51 2.00
N GLY A 180 9.45 -4.82 0.99
CA GLY A 180 9.95 -4.86 -0.39
C GLY A 180 11.27 -4.13 -0.61
N CYS A 181 11.59 -3.87 -1.88
CA CYS A 181 12.80 -3.11 -2.23
C CYS A 181 12.52 -1.61 -2.28
N LEU A 182 11.57 -1.20 -3.15
CA LEU A 182 11.09 0.16 -3.26
C LEU A 182 9.58 0.20 -3.08
N THR A 183 9.10 1.21 -2.37
CA THR A 183 7.66 1.50 -2.25
C THR A 183 7.37 2.82 -2.94
N GLY A 184 6.59 2.78 -4.01
CA GLY A 184 6.05 3.98 -4.65
C GLY A 184 4.77 4.42 -3.95
N LEU A 185 4.74 5.67 -3.48
CA LEU A 185 3.60 6.28 -2.79
C LEU A 185 3.05 7.46 -3.58
N THR A 186 1.74 7.48 -3.79
CA THR A 186 1.06 8.68 -4.29
C THR A 186 0.95 9.75 -3.21
N SER A 187 0.79 11.01 -3.62
CA SER A 187 0.33 12.04 -2.70
C SER A 187 -0.98 11.63 -2.02
N ALA A 188 -1.16 12.11 -0.78
CA ALA A 188 -2.33 11.80 0.02
C ALA A 188 -3.52 12.65 -0.43
N MET A 189 -4.63 11.99 -0.70
CA MET A 189 -5.90 12.62 -1.05
C MET A 189 -6.75 12.75 0.22
N PHE A 190 -7.11 13.97 0.60
CA PHE A 190 -7.99 14.24 1.74
C PHE A 190 -9.42 14.52 1.24
N VAL A 191 -10.41 13.87 1.85
CA VAL A 191 -11.82 13.99 1.44
C VAL A 191 -12.69 14.27 2.65
N ASP A 192 -13.63 15.19 2.50
CA ASP A 192 -14.70 15.44 3.47
C ASP A 192 -15.88 14.50 3.18
N GLU A 193 -16.02 13.45 3.98
CA GLU A 193 -17.03 12.40 3.77
C GLU A 193 -18.46 12.88 4.04
N SER A 194 -18.64 14.08 4.63
CA SER A 194 -19.96 14.69 4.74
C SER A 194 -20.46 15.25 3.40
N LYS A 195 -19.53 15.61 2.50
CA LYS A 195 -19.82 16.12 1.15
C LYS A 195 -19.79 15.02 0.10
N THR A 196 -18.88 14.07 0.27
CA THR A 196 -18.78 12.89 -0.58
C THR A 196 -19.41 11.72 0.16
N LYS A 197 -20.72 11.51 -0.02
CA LYS A 197 -21.37 10.37 0.65
C LYS A 197 -20.70 9.07 0.21
N PRO A 198 -20.30 8.19 1.15
CA PRO A 198 -19.65 6.92 0.87
C PRO A 198 -20.66 5.89 0.36
N VAL A 199 -21.38 6.17 -0.73
CA VAL A 199 -22.35 5.24 -1.34
C VAL A 199 -21.88 4.85 -2.73
N ALA A 200 -22.19 3.61 -3.14
CA ALA A 200 -21.82 3.15 -4.47
C ALA A 200 -22.41 4.10 -5.53
N PRO A 201 -21.61 4.52 -6.53
CA PRO A 201 -22.09 5.40 -7.57
C PRO A 201 -23.29 4.75 -8.28
N LYS A 202 -24.41 5.49 -8.37
CA LYS A 202 -25.56 5.06 -9.17
C LYS A 202 -25.24 5.33 -10.64
N PHE A 203 -25.10 4.28 -11.43
CA PHE A 203 -24.87 4.39 -12.87
C PHE A 203 -26.20 4.35 -13.63
N GLU A 204 -26.38 5.28 -14.56
CA GLU A 204 -27.52 5.27 -15.48
C GLU A 204 -27.17 4.41 -16.70
N PRO A 205 -28.06 3.49 -17.16
CA PRO A 205 -27.78 2.59 -18.29
C PRO A 205 -27.46 3.29 -19.62
N SER A 206 -27.82 4.57 -19.75
CA SER A 206 -27.68 5.38 -20.96
C SER A 206 -26.33 6.11 -21.08
N VAL A 207 -25.51 6.11 -20.04
CA VAL A 207 -24.20 6.79 -19.99
C VAL A 207 -23.12 5.73 -19.76
N PRO A 208 -22.00 5.75 -20.51
CA PRO A 208 -20.87 4.87 -20.22
C PRO A 208 -20.48 5.02 -18.75
N PRO A 209 -20.43 3.93 -17.97
CA PRO A 209 -20.17 4.04 -16.57
C PRO A 209 -18.69 4.43 -16.35
N SER A 210 -18.46 5.54 -15.66
CA SER A 210 -17.12 6.01 -15.30
C SER A 210 -17.10 6.47 -13.84
N LEU A 211 -16.08 6.09 -13.08
CA LEU A 211 -15.86 6.61 -11.73
C LEU A 211 -15.72 8.12 -11.78
N ARG A 212 -16.45 8.81 -10.91
CA ARG A 212 -16.36 10.27 -10.80
C ARG A 212 -15.28 10.60 -9.76
N PRO A 213 -14.38 11.54 -10.04
CA PRO A 213 -13.43 12.02 -9.04
C PRO A 213 -14.16 12.47 -7.76
N LEU A 214 -13.63 12.11 -6.59
CA LEU A 214 -14.11 12.67 -5.33
C LEU A 214 -13.68 14.13 -5.20
N ASP A 215 -14.42 14.91 -4.42
CA ASP A 215 -14.08 16.31 -4.11
C ASP A 215 -12.93 16.34 -3.10
N GLU A 216 -11.71 16.49 -3.61
CA GLU A 216 -10.48 16.49 -2.83
C GLU A 216 -10.23 17.86 -2.19
N LEU A 217 -9.96 17.87 -0.88
CA LEU A 217 -9.51 19.06 -0.17
C LEU A 217 -8.11 19.49 -0.63
N PRO A 218 -7.82 20.81 -0.72
CA PRO A 218 -6.50 21.30 -1.13
C PRO A 218 -5.36 20.81 -0.23
N GLU A 219 -5.63 20.65 1.06
CA GLU A 219 -4.73 20.08 2.06
C GLU A 219 -5.54 19.54 3.26
N SER A 220 -4.88 18.83 4.18
CA SER A 220 -5.50 18.43 5.45
C SER A 220 -5.82 19.66 6.30
N PRO A 221 -7.02 19.76 6.89
CA PRO A 221 -7.34 20.84 7.84
C PRO A 221 -6.57 20.70 9.16
N ASP A 222 -6.07 19.50 9.48
CA ASP A 222 -5.09 19.30 10.55
C ASP A 222 -3.66 19.30 9.95
N PRO A 223 -2.83 20.32 10.22
CA PRO A 223 -1.48 20.38 9.69
C PRO A 223 -0.55 19.29 10.25
N ALA A 224 -0.91 18.66 11.37
CA ALA A 224 -0.14 17.57 11.97
C ALA A 224 -0.51 16.18 11.40
N ALA A 225 -1.58 16.07 10.63
CA ALA A 225 -1.97 14.81 10.01
C ALA A 225 -1.07 14.46 8.81
N GLY A 226 -0.91 13.17 8.53
CA GLY A 226 -0.22 12.68 7.34
C GLY A 226 0.98 11.78 7.65
N LEU A 227 1.85 11.65 6.65
CA LEU A 227 2.98 10.72 6.66
C LEU A 227 4.18 11.32 7.39
N TYR A 228 4.79 10.52 8.26
CA TYR A 228 6.02 10.84 8.97
C TYR A 228 7.06 9.75 8.75
N ILE A 229 8.32 10.16 8.65
CA ILE A 229 9.48 9.26 8.57
C ILE A 229 10.42 9.54 9.73
N LYS A 230 11.17 8.51 10.15
CA LYS A 230 12.31 8.66 11.04
C LYS A 230 13.58 8.70 10.19
N SER A 231 14.30 9.82 10.25
CA SER A 231 15.56 9.99 9.57
C SER A 231 16.64 9.10 10.19
N ARG A 232 17.78 8.98 9.50
CA ARG A 232 18.94 8.21 9.99
C ARG A 232 19.58 8.82 11.24
N THR A 233 19.31 10.10 11.52
CA THR A 233 19.77 10.78 12.74
C THR A 233 18.75 10.68 13.89
N GLY A 234 17.65 9.95 13.68
CA GLY A 234 16.57 9.78 14.66
C GLY A 234 15.55 10.92 14.68
N GLU A 235 15.62 11.84 13.72
CA GLU A 235 14.68 12.95 13.61
C GLU A 235 13.36 12.49 12.95
N THR A 236 12.24 12.88 13.54
CA THR A 236 10.92 12.66 12.95
C THR A 236 10.58 13.81 12.00
N VAL A 237 10.35 13.50 10.72
CA VAL A 237 10.05 14.48 9.66
C VAL A 237 8.70 14.19 9.04
N GLN A 238 7.84 15.20 8.94
CA GLN A 238 6.60 15.11 8.18
C GLN A 238 6.88 15.22 6.68
N VAL A 239 6.41 14.25 5.89
CA VAL A 239 6.59 14.22 4.44
C VAL A 239 5.36 14.79 3.75
N LYS A 240 5.57 15.84 2.95
CA LYS A 240 4.53 16.45 2.10
C LYS A 240 4.83 16.19 0.63
N ILE A 241 4.24 15.11 0.09
CA ILE A 241 4.39 14.74 -1.32
C ILE A 241 3.55 15.71 -2.18
N PRO A 242 4.13 16.43 -3.14
CA PRO A 242 3.36 17.28 -4.06
C PRO A 242 2.30 16.46 -4.83
N ARG A 243 1.18 17.10 -5.17
CA ARG A 243 0.01 16.44 -5.79
C ARG A 243 0.32 15.70 -7.09
N ASP A 244 1.24 16.22 -7.85
CA ASP A 244 1.69 15.72 -9.15
C ASP A 244 2.98 14.89 -9.06
N CYS A 245 3.35 14.43 -7.86
CA CYS A 245 4.53 13.62 -7.63
C CYS A 245 4.19 12.23 -7.05
N ILE A 246 5.10 11.30 -7.30
CA ILE A 246 5.18 9.99 -6.63
C ILE A 246 6.45 10.03 -5.78
N ALA A 247 6.35 9.64 -4.52
CA ALA A 247 7.51 9.47 -3.66
C ALA A 247 7.97 8.01 -3.68
N PHE A 248 9.27 7.78 -3.54
CA PHE A 248 9.83 6.45 -3.38
C PHE A 248 10.60 6.36 -2.08
N GLN A 249 10.38 5.29 -1.33
CA GLN A 249 11.16 4.93 -0.16
C GLN A 249 11.74 3.53 -0.30
N THR A 250 12.85 3.28 0.39
CA THR A 250 13.55 2.00 0.41
C THR A 250 12.99 1.09 1.51
N GLY A 251 12.88 -0.20 1.24
CA GLY A 251 12.39 -1.23 2.16
C GLY A 251 13.48 -2.24 2.57
N GLU A 252 13.08 -3.19 3.42
CA GLU A 252 13.97 -4.16 4.08
C GLU A 252 14.66 -5.11 3.11
N ALA A 253 13.99 -5.57 2.05
CA ALA A 253 14.63 -6.45 1.08
C ALA A 253 15.81 -5.74 0.40
N LEU A 254 15.66 -4.47 0.01
CA LEU A 254 16.76 -3.70 -0.58
C LEU A 254 17.87 -3.45 0.43
N GLU A 255 17.54 -3.18 1.69
CA GLU A 255 18.53 -3.07 2.76
C GLU A 255 19.38 -4.34 2.88
N ARG A 256 18.76 -5.53 2.83
CA ARG A 256 19.46 -6.82 2.88
C ARG A 256 20.32 -7.07 1.64
N ILE A 257 19.73 -6.92 0.45
CA ILE A 257 20.41 -7.11 -0.84
C ILE A 257 21.67 -6.25 -0.92
N THR A 258 21.66 -5.06 -0.32
CA THR A 258 22.74 -4.08 -0.43
C THR A 258 23.66 -4.05 0.78
N GLY A 259 23.56 -5.03 1.69
CA GLY A 259 24.38 -5.09 2.90
C GLY A 259 24.25 -3.82 3.76
N GLY A 260 23.08 -3.19 3.76
CA GLY A 260 22.81 -1.98 4.52
C GLY A 260 23.29 -0.66 3.90
N LYS A 261 23.77 -0.66 2.65
CA LYS A 261 24.12 0.59 1.94
C LYS A 261 22.89 1.43 1.64
N PHE A 262 21.79 0.79 1.27
CA PHE A 262 20.45 1.36 1.41
C PHE A 262 19.85 0.93 2.74
N LYS A 263 19.03 1.80 3.32
CA LYS A 263 18.40 1.60 4.63
C LYS A 263 16.89 1.67 4.48
N ALA A 264 16.18 0.69 4.99
CA ALA A 264 14.73 0.75 5.06
C ALA A 264 14.33 1.96 5.91
N VAL A 265 13.26 2.67 5.51
CA VAL A 265 12.86 3.92 6.16
C VAL A 265 11.72 3.66 7.14
N PRO A 266 11.93 3.81 8.47
CA PRO A 266 10.84 3.71 9.43
C PRO A 266 9.87 4.84 9.24
N HIS A 267 8.58 4.53 9.15
CA HIS A 267 7.55 5.52 8.88
C HIS A 267 6.22 5.17 9.54
N PHE A 268 5.38 6.18 9.73
CA PHE A 268 4.09 6.09 10.40
C PHE A 268 3.13 7.16 9.86
N VAL A 269 1.84 7.03 10.17
CA VAL A 269 0.81 7.98 9.71
C VAL A 269 0.01 8.51 10.89
N ARG A 270 -0.16 9.83 10.95
CA ARG A 270 -1.00 10.53 11.94
C ARG A 270 -2.37 10.87 11.39
N GLY A 271 -3.37 10.67 12.25
CA GLY A 271 -4.76 11.08 12.03
C GLY A 271 -5.00 12.58 12.04
N ALA A 272 -6.04 12.99 11.33
CA ALA A 272 -6.58 14.34 11.43
C ALA A 272 -7.48 14.42 12.67
N ARG A 273 -7.02 15.16 13.69
CA ARG A 273 -7.73 15.26 14.97
C ARG A 273 -9.16 15.75 14.78
N ALA A 274 -10.13 15.06 15.40
CA ALA A 274 -11.55 15.36 15.28
C ALA A 274 -11.90 16.84 15.55
N ALA A 275 -11.20 17.48 16.50
CA ALA A 275 -11.41 18.89 16.84
C ALA A 275 -11.06 19.89 15.71
N LEU A 276 -10.23 19.48 14.74
CA LEU A 276 -9.83 20.30 13.58
C LEU A 276 -10.48 19.84 12.28
N SER A 277 -11.10 18.66 12.29
CA SER A 277 -11.62 17.97 11.11
C SER A 277 -13.14 17.72 11.17
N ASP A 278 -13.81 18.18 12.24
CA ASP A 278 -15.17 17.80 12.63
C ASP A 278 -15.40 16.28 12.72
N GLY A 279 -14.33 15.47 12.74
CA GLY A 279 -14.40 14.02 12.63
C GLY A 279 -14.96 13.53 11.29
N LYS A 280 -14.70 14.26 10.19
CA LYS A 280 -15.28 13.96 8.85
C LYS A 280 -14.25 13.76 7.75
N ILE A 281 -12.97 13.93 8.05
CA ILE A 281 -11.91 13.93 7.04
C ILE A 281 -11.26 12.56 6.93
N ALA A 282 -11.42 11.95 5.76
CA ALA A 282 -10.73 10.73 5.37
C ALA A 282 -9.43 11.04 4.63
N ARG A 283 -8.48 10.09 4.69
CA ARG A 283 -7.22 10.14 3.94
C ARG A 283 -7.08 8.91 3.05
N ASN A 284 -6.78 9.11 1.78
CA ASN A 284 -6.59 8.04 0.80
C ASN A 284 -5.18 8.11 0.19
N THR A 285 -4.54 6.96 -0.01
CA THR A 285 -3.23 6.87 -0.66
C THR A 285 -3.05 5.50 -1.30
N LEU A 286 -2.29 5.41 -2.39
CA LEU A 286 -1.88 4.13 -2.98
C LEU A 286 -0.39 3.92 -2.70
N ALA A 287 -0.08 2.78 -2.12
CA ALA A 287 1.27 2.27 -1.99
C ALA A 287 1.47 1.09 -2.96
N VAL A 288 2.58 1.09 -3.71
CA VAL A 288 2.98 -0.01 -4.58
C VAL A 288 4.34 -0.52 -4.13
N PHE A 289 4.36 -1.73 -3.57
CA PHE A 289 5.54 -2.40 -3.04
C PHE A 289 6.18 -3.25 -4.14
N THR A 290 7.25 -2.74 -4.73
CA THR A 290 8.10 -3.52 -5.65
C THR A 290 8.91 -4.52 -4.85
N GLN A 291 8.86 -5.79 -5.24
CA GLN A 291 9.34 -6.90 -4.44
C GLN A 291 10.04 -7.92 -5.34
N PRO A 292 11.12 -8.58 -4.90
CA PRO A 292 11.69 -9.70 -5.63
C PRO A 292 10.70 -10.85 -5.81
N ASN A 293 10.86 -11.67 -6.85
CA ASN A 293 10.07 -12.89 -6.97
C ASN A 293 10.36 -13.83 -5.79
N LEU A 294 9.43 -14.73 -5.45
CA LEU A 294 9.53 -15.53 -4.22
C LEU A 294 10.81 -16.37 -4.12
N GLY A 295 11.32 -16.89 -5.24
CA GLY A 295 12.56 -17.66 -5.30
C GLY A 295 13.84 -16.84 -5.44
N GLU A 296 13.75 -15.51 -5.53
CA GLU A 296 14.94 -14.64 -5.64
C GLU A 296 15.66 -14.54 -4.30
N GLU A 297 16.97 -14.67 -4.32
CA GLU A 297 17.81 -14.52 -3.14
C GLU A 297 17.94 -13.04 -2.75
N VAL A 298 17.67 -12.74 -1.47
CA VAL A 298 17.71 -11.36 -0.92
C VAL A 298 18.77 -11.18 0.16
N ASP A 299 19.40 -12.27 0.59
CA ASP A 299 20.54 -12.29 1.49
C ASP A 299 21.58 -13.27 0.93
N MET A 300 22.63 -12.72 0.33
CA MET A 300 23.67 -13.51 -0.35
C MET A 300 24.59 -14.29 0.61
N ASP A 301 24.65 -13.87 1.88
CA ASP A 301 25.50 -14.50 2.89
C ASP A 301 24.79 -15.70 3.52
N GLN A 302 23.47 -15.60 3.72
CA GLN A 302 22.64 -16.63 4.35
C GLN A 302 21.87 -17.49 3.34
N HIS A 303 21.92 -17.14 2.06
CA HIS A 303 21.14 -17.78 0.98
C HIS A 303 19.63 -17.80 1.27
N ILE A 304 19.10 -16.69 1.81
CA ILE A 304 17.67 -16.56 2.11
C ILE A 304 16.94 -15.99 0.90
N THR A 305 15.88 -16.67 0.48
CA THR A 305 14.98 -16.21 -0.57
C THR A 305 13.99 -15.15 -0.08
N PHE A 306 13.45 -14.34 -0.99
CA PHE A 306 12.41 -13.39 -0.67
C PHE A 306 11.17 -14.08 -0.10
N GLY A 307 10.82 -15.27 -0.60
CA GLY A 307 9.67 -16.03 -0.12
C GLY A 307 9.82 -16.46 1.34
N GLU A 308 11.00 -16.92 1.74
CA GLU A 308 11.31 -17.25 3.15
C GLU A 308 11.28 -16.01 4.05
N PHE A 309 11.90 -14.91 3.58
CA PHE A 309 11.85 -13.64 4.29
C PHE A 309 10.42 -13.14 4.48
N ALA A 310 9.64 -13.09 3.41
CA ALA A 310 8.25 -12.65 3.42
C ALA A 310 7.38 -13.52 4.34
N ARG A 311 7.57 -14.84 4.32
CA ARG A 311 6.85 -15.78 5.21
C ARG A 311 7.10 -15.46 6.68
N GLY A 312 8.36 -15.21 7.04
CA GLY A 312 8.73 -14.83 8.41
C GLY A 312 8.12 -13.51 8.87
N ILE A 313 7.91 -12.57 7.95
CA ILE A 313 7.26 -11.29 8.25
C ILE A 313 5.75 -11.43 8.37
N VAL A 314 5.10 -12.13 7.43
CA VAL A 314 3.65 -12.37 7.49
C VAL A 314 3.30 -13.06 8.80
N ALA A 315 4.03 -14.10 9.20
CA ALA A 315 3.81 -14.81 10.46
C ALA A 315 3.91 -13.94 11.72
N LYS A 316 4.68 -12.84 11.68
CA LYS A 316 4.78 -11.89 12.80
C LYS A 316 3.62 -10.89 12.86
N ASN A 317 3.07 -10.53 11.70
CA ASN A 317 2.13 -9.41 11.57
C ASN A 317 0.67 -9.84 11.45
N THR A 318 0.40 -11.10 11.14
CA THR A 318 -0.97 -11.65 11.06
C THR A 318 -1.21 -12.53 12.28
N VAL A 319 -2.20 -12.16 13.11
CA VAL A 319 -2.66 -13.03 14.19
C VAL A 319 -3.36 -14.24 13.56
N SER A 320 -2.92 -15.44 13.93
CA SER A 320 -3.53 -16.72 13.55
C SER A 320 -4.91 -16.92 14.17
#